data_AF-A0A2W7VKQ3-F1
#
_entry.id   AF-A0A2W7VKQ3-F1
#
_cell.length_a   1.000
_cell.length_b   1.000
_cell.length_c   1.000
_cell.angle_alpha   90.00
_cell.angle_beta   90.00
_cell.angle_gamma   90.00
#
_symmetry.space_group_name_H-M   'P 1'
#
loop_
_entity.id
_entity.type
_entity.pdbx_description
1 polymer ?
#
loop_
_entity_poly.entity_id
_entity_poly.type
_entity_poly.pdbx_seq_one_letter_code
_entity_poly.pdbx_strand_id
1 'polypeptide(L)'
;MTDTELKLFYENINSVSSFSRIRKIYELTNNLDEYLLYQLKRDFFIFYMERLKNKLSESKEYEQEDIDVIFGDVLLNEDFENYLEEFELSFSSAFDYEYLEEALDITKDFINEIEDLINIENAKKRLQIGYYYDYAQNTYLKVKTDKEIEEEKKLEEEGDEEEIVETGSISIAMKVIYLERLGIIELLKNKKPFNTSRNSMAKVLSRIIGAKVVSVQPLLNSILSKDTDSRHNPLNSEKNVEIVDDQLINIGFDLKKK
;
A
#
# COMPACT_ATOMS: atom_id res chain seq x y z
N MET A 1 -1.65 -31.95 -29.89
CA MET A 1 -3.05 -31.47 -29.95
C MET A 1 -3.19 -30.57 -31.18
N THR A 2 -4.36 -30.50 -31.80
CA THR A 2 -4.58 -29.54 -32.90
C THR A 2 -4.78 -28.13 -32.36
N ASP A 3 -4.37 -27.11 -33.13
CA ASP A 3 -4.60 -25.68 -32.80
C ASP A 3 -6.09 -25.39 -32.48
N THR A 4 -7.00 -26.06 -33.20
CA THR A 4 -8.44 -25.97 -32.98
C THR A 4 -8.90 -26.45 -31.60
N GLU A 5 -8.36 -27.56 -31.10
CA GLU A 5 -8.74 -28.10 -29.79
C GLU A 5 -8.24 -27.21 -28.64
N LEU A 6 -7.09 -26.55 -28.84
CA LEU A 6 -6.52 -25.64 -27.86
C LEU A 6 -7.33 -24.34 -27.77
N LYS A 7 -7.71 -23.77 -28.92
CA LYS A 7 -8.62 -22.62 -28.99
C LYS A 7 -9.97 -22.90 -28.34
N LEU A 8 -10.57 -24.05 -28.63
CA LEU A 8 -11.83 -24.47 -27.99
C LEU A 8 -11.69 -24.60 -26.48
N PHE A 9 -10.56 -25.08 -25.98
CA PHE A 9 -10.29 -25.12 -24.55
C PHE A 9 -10.23 -23.71 -23.94
N TYR A 10 -9.52 -22.79 -24.59
CA TYR A 10 -9.39 -21.41 -24.13
C TYR A 10 -10.72 -20.65 -24.13
N GLU A 11 -11.55 -20.82 -25.16
CA GLU A 11 -12.89 -20.22 -25.27
C GLU A 11 -13.82 -20.65 -24.14
N ASN A 12 -13.68 -21.89 -23.68
CA ASN A 12 -14.57 -22.52 -22.70
C ASN A 12 -13.98 -22.56 -21.29
N ILE A 13 -12.88 -21.85 -21.03
CA ILE A 13 -12.15 -21.95 -19.76
C ILE A 13 -13.02 -21.57 -18.55
N ASN A 14 -13.97 -20.65 -18.72
CA ASN A 14 -14.89 -20.21 -17.67
C ASN A 14 -16.16 -21.06 -17.54
N SER A 15 -16.48 -21.88 -18.55
CA SER A 15 -17.65 -22.76 -18.52
C SER A 15 -17.34 -24.14 -17.93
N VAL A 16 -16.06 -24.43 -17.66
CA VAL A 16 -15.59 -25.67 -17.04
C VAL A 16 -15.16 -25.45 -15.59
N SER A 17 -15.31 -26.48 -14.76
CA SER A 17 -14.86 -26.42 -13.37
C SER A 17 -13.33 -26.35 -13.26
N SER A 18 -12.82 -25.79 -12.17
CA SER A 18 -11.38 -25.75 -11.86
C SER A 18 -10.72 -27.13 -11.93
N PHE A 19 -11.38 -28.17 -11.42
CA PHE A 19 -10.89 -29.55 -11.54
C PHE A 19 -10.71 -29.99 -13.00
N SER A 20 -11.66 -29.67 -13.87
CA SER A 20 -11.60 -30.00 -15.29
C SER A 20 -10.51 -29.20 -16.01
N ARG A 21 -10.32 -27.92 -15.66
CA ARG A 21 -9.20 -27.08 -16.15
C ARG A 21 -7.86 -27.71 -15.80
N ILE A 22 -7.65 -28.01 -14.52
CA ILE A 22 -6.41 -28.60 -14.01
C ILE A 22 -6.12 -29.90 -14.74
N ARG A 23 -7.08 -30.83 -14.78
CA ARG A 23 -6.91 -32.10 -15.49
C ARG A 23 -6.51 -31.88 -16.95
N LYS A 24 -7.14 -30.92 -17.63
CA LYS A 24 -6.82 -30.62 -19.03
C LYS A 24 -5.41 -30.07 -19.17
N ILE A 25 -4.97 -29.17 -18.30
CA ILE A 25 -3.59 -28.65 -18.27
C ILE A 25 -2.59 -29.80 -18.10
N TYR A 26 -2.83 -30.74 -17.18
CA TYR A 26 -1.99 -31.94 -17.02
C TYR A 26 -1.89 -32.78 -18.30
N GLU A 27 -3.02 -32.98 -19.00
CA GLU A 27 -3.06 -33.71 -20.27
C GLU A 27 -2.30 -32.95 -21.39
N LEU A 28 -2.45 -31.62 -21.44
CA LEU A 28 -1.81 -30.76 -22.46
C LEU A 28 -0.31 -30.66 -22.30
N THR A 29 0.15 -30.64 -21.05
CA THR A 29 1.56 -30.39 -20.70
C THR A 29 2.33 -31.68 -20.42
N ASN A 30 1.76 -32.84 -20.77
CA ASN A 30 2.40 -34.14 -20.54
C ASN A 30 2.87 -34.31 -19.07
N ASN A 31 1.95 -34.15 -18.12
CA ASN A 31 2.21 -34.15 -16.67
C ASN A 31 3.11 -32.98 -16.20
N LEU A 32 2.73 -31.75 -16.56
CA LEU A 32 3.39 -30.53 -16.08
C LEU A 32 4.85 -30.40 -16.54
N ASP A 33 5.16 -30.82 -17.77
CA ASP A 33 6.43 -30.48 -18.40
C ASP A 33 6.60 -28.95 -18.42
N GLU A 34 7.69 -28.47 -17.81
CA GLU A 34 7.93 -27.04 -17.57
C GLU A 34 7.96 -26.22 -18.86
N TYR A 35 8.54 -26.78 -19.94
CA TYR A 35 8.58 -26.13 -21.24
C TYR A 35 7.18 -26.06 -21.85
N LEU A 36 6.40 -27.15 -21.80
CA LEU A 36 5.03 -27.15 -22.31
C LEU A 36 4.09 -26.26 -21.48
N LEU A 37 4.32 -26.12 -20.18
CA LEU A 37 3.59 -25.18 -19.33
C LEU A 37 3.90 -23.74 -19.69
N TYR A 38 5.17 -23.41 -19.91
CA TYR A 38 5.57 -22.09 -20.38
C TYR A 38 4.91 -21.75 -21.72
N GLN A 39 4.94 -22.69 -22.68
CA GLN A 39 4.23 -22.49 -23.96
C GLN A 39 2.73 -22.34 -23.77
N LEU A 40 2.10 -23.16 -22.91
CA LEU A 40 0.66 -23.09 -22.66
C LEU A 40 0.24 -21.74 -22.04
N LYS A 41 1.04 -21.20 -21.10
CA LYS A 41 0.82 -19.86 -20.51
C LYS A 41 0.86 -18.78 -21.58
N ARG A 42 1.91 -18.80 -22.41
CA ARG A 42 2.12 -17.84 -23.49
C ARG A 42 1.00 -17.92 -24.53
N ASP A 43 0.66 -19.12 -24.98
CA ASP A 43 -0.38 -19.35 -25.98
C ASP A 43 -1.77 -18.89 -25.48
N PHE A 44 -2.07 -19.12 -24.20
CA PHE A 44 -3.31 -18.65 -23.58
C PHE A 44 -3.40 -17.12 -23.57
N PHE A 45 -2.32 -16.44 -23.16
CA PHE A 45 -2.26 -14.99 -23.15
C PHE A 45 -2.41 -14.41 -24.57
N ILE A 46 -1.62 -14.91 -25.53
CA ILE A 46 -1.71 -14.47 -26.93
C ILE A 46 -3.14 -14.62 -27.44
N PHE A 47 -3.79 -15.76 -27.17
CA PHE A 47 -5.17 -16.00 -27.58
C PHE A 47 -6.15 -14.94 -27.02
N TYR A 48 -6.08 -14.63 -25.73
CA TYR A 48 -6.97 -13.62 -25.13
C TYR A 48 -6.64 -12.20 -25.60
N MET A 49 -5.37 -11.90 -25.83
CA MET A 49 -4.91 -10.64 -26.38
C MET A 49 -5.37 -10.42 -27.83
N GLU A 50 -5.26 -11.42 -28.70
CA GLU A 50 -5.81 -11.36 -30.05
C GLU A 50 -7.34 -11.15 -30.03
N ARG A 51 -8.03 -11.83 -29.12
CA ARG A 51 -9.48 -11.68 -28.97
C ARG A 51 -9.87 -10.27 -28.55
N LEU A 52 -9.14 -9.68 -27.60
CA LEU A 52 -9.36 -8.31 -27.16
C LEU A 52 -9.05 -7.32 -28.28
N LYS A 53 -7.93 -7.49 -28.98
CA LYS A 53 -7.56 -6.69 -30.17
C LYS A 53 -8.69 -6.66 -31.19
N ASN A 54 -9.24 -7.83 -31.52
CA ASN A 54 -10.33 -7.96 -32.49
C ASN A 54 -11.59 -7.20 -32.02
N LYS A 55 -11.98 -7.36 -30.74
CA LYS A 55 -13.13 -6.62 -30.18
C LYS A 55 -12.93 -5.10 -30.23
N LEU A 56 -11.74 -4.60 -29.87
CA LEU A 56 -11.44 -3.16 -29.92
C LEU A 56 -11.41 -2.64 -31.36
N SER A 57 -10.89 -3.42 -32.30
CA SER A 57 -10.89 -3.08 -33.72
C SER A 57 -12.32 -2.98 -34.29
N GLU A 58 -13.27 -3.73 -33.72
CA GLU A 58 -14.69 -3.69 -34.10
C GLU A 58 -15.46 -2.51 -33.47
N SER A 59 -15.01 -1.95 -32.34
CA SER A 59 -15.78 -0.95 -31.58
C SER A 59 -15.90 0.41 -32.28
N LYS A 60 -15.06 0.69 -33.29
CA LYS A 60 -14.93 2.01 -33.98
C LYS A 60 -14.59 3.19 -33.06
N GLU A 61 -14.43 2.96 -31.77
CA GLU A 61 -14.14 3.99 -30.76
C GLU A 61 -12.66 4.36 -30.73
N TYR A 62 -11.80 3.49 -31.25
CA TYR A 62 -10.35 3.62 -31.19
C TYR A 62 -9.73 3.56 -32.60
N GLU A 63 -8.65 4.30 -32.79
CA GLU A 63 -7.90 4.26 -34.05
C GLU A 63 -7.09 2.96 -34.15
N GLN A 64 -7.05 2.38 -35.35
CA GLN A 64 -6.35 1.10 -35.57
C GLN A 64 -4.84 1.21 -35.25
N GLU A 65 -4.25 2.38 -35.47
CA GLU A 65 -2.83 2.64 -35.17
C GLU A 65 -2.54 2.55 -33.67
N ASP A 66 -3.40 3.12 -32.81
CA ASP A 66 -3.28 3.02 -31.36
C ASP A 66 -3.40 1.57 -30.88
N ILE A 67 -4.37 0.83 -31.44
CA ILE A 67 -4.55 -0.61 -31.17
C ILE A 67 -3.30 -1.40 -31.61
N ASP A 68 -2.74 -1.10 -32.77
CA ASP A 68 -1.58 -1.83 -33.28
C ASP A 68 -0.29 -1.55 -32.50
N VAL A 69 -0.07 -0.29 -32.07
CA VAL A 69 1.06 0.07 -31.19
C VAL A 69 0.94 -0.68 -29.87
N ILE A 70 -0.23 -0.56 -29.25
CA ILE A 70 -0.45 -1.08 -27.92
C ILE A 70 -0.37 -2.63 -27.90
N PHE A 71 -0.93 -3.33 -28.88
CA PHE A 71 -0.85 -4.80 -28.94
C PHE A 71 0.45 -5.32 -29.58
N GLY A 72 1.15 -4.51 -30.37
CA GLY A 72 2.43 -4.85 -30.98
C GLY A 72 3.51 -5.08 -29.93
N ASP A 73 3.57 -4.21 -28.92
CA ASP A 73 4.53 -4.33 -27.82
C ASP A 73 4.22 -5.54 -26.93
N VAL A 74 2.93 -5.88 -26.76
CA VAL A 74 2.49 -7.03 -25.95
C VAL A 74 2.89 -8.36 -26.58
N LEU A 75 2.59 -8.53 -27.86
CA LEU A 75 2.66 -9.83 -28.53
C LEU A 75 4.08 -10.20 -28.97
N LEU A 76 4.97 -9.21 -29.07
CA LEU A 76 6.34 -9.38 -29.58
C LEU A 76 7.41 -9.37 -28.47
N ASN A 77 7.04 -9.18 -27.21
CA ASN A 77 8.01 -9.11 -26.11
C ASN A 77 8.42 -10.52 -25.64
N GLU A 78 9.72 -10.75 -25.49
CA GLU A 78 10.30 -12.02 -25.03
C GLU A 78 10.13 -12.22 -23.51
N ASP A 79 9.88 -11.13 -22.74
CA ASP A 79 9.75 -11.14 -21.28
C ASP A 79 8.29 -11.14 -20.82
N PHE A 80 7.59 -12.24 -21.11
CA PHE A 80 6.18 -12.51 -20.77
C PHE A 80 5.78 -12.17 -19.32
N GLU A 81 6.65 -12.47 -18.35
CA GLU A 81 6.33 -12.33 -16.91
C GLU A 81 6.34 -10.87 -16.44
N ASN A 82 7.28 -10.05 -16.92
CA ASN A 82 7.36 -8.63 -16.54
C ASN A 82 6.20 -7.81 -17.14
N TYR A 83 5.66 -8.30 -18.25
CA TYR A 83 4.70 -7.53 -19.03
C TYR A 83 3.29 -7.56 -18.44
N LEU A 84 2.86 -8.63 -17.74
CA LEU A 84 1.50 -8.69 -17.17
C LEU A 84 1.21 -7.53 -16.20
N GLU A 85 2.22 -7.08 -15.44
CA GLU A 85 2.10 -5.95 -14.51
C GLU A 85 2.22 -4.58 -15.22
N GLU A 86 3.15 -4.42 -16.17
CA GLU A 86 3.32 -3.18 -16.94
C GLU A 86 2.18 -2.94 -17.94
N PHE A 87 1.59 -4.02 -18.44
CA PHE A 87 0.45 -4.04 -19.33
C PHE A 87 -0.80 -3.42 -18.71
N GLU A 88 -1.14 -3.82 -17.48
CA GLU A 88 -2.30 -3.29 -16.76
C GLU A 88 -2.20 -1.77 -16.59
N LEU A 89 -1.00 -1.26 -16.30
CA LEU A 89 -0.74 0.17 -16.11
C LEU A 89 -0.79 0.97 -17.43
N SER A 90 -0.21 0.43 -18.51
CA SER A 90 -0.21 1.10 -19.82
C SER A 90 -1.62 1.10 -20.46
N PHE A 91 -2.35 -0.01 -20.38
CA PHE A 91 -3.70 -0.14 -20.96
C PHE A 91 -4.77 0.65 -20.22
N SER A 92 -4.72 0.69 -18.88
CA SER A 92 -5.69 1.45 -18.07
C SER A 92 -5.67 2.95 -18.38
N SER A 93 -4.58 3.46 -18.96
CA SER A 93 -4.44 4.85 -19.37
C SER A 93 -5.03 5.15 -20.76
N ALA A 94 -5.22 4.12 -21.60
CA ALA A 94 -5.53 4.27 -23.03
C ALA A 94 -6.97 3.85 -23.42
N PHE A 95 -7.64 2.99 -22.65
CA PHE A 95 -8.94 2.41 -23.02
C PHE A 95 -9.95 2.33 -21.86
N ASP A 96 -11.25 2.20 -22.19
CA ASP A 96 -12.35 2.02 -21.23
C ASP A 96 -12.23 0.68 -20.47
N TYR A 97 -12.45 0.74 -19.15
CA TYR A 97 -11.99 -0.20 -18.14
C TYR A 97 -12.83 -1.50 -18.08
N GLU A 98 -14.13 -1.44 -18.38
CA GLU A 98 -15.06 -2.55 -18.13
C GLU A 98 -14.77 -3.81 -18.99
N TYR A 99 -14.36 -3.63 -20.25
CA TYR A 99 -14.05 -4.76 -21.14
C TYR A 99 -12.63 -5.30 -20.96
N LEU A 100 -11.71 -4.46 -20.47
CA LEU A 100 -10.33 -4.84 -20.20
C LEU A 100 -10.22 -5.68 -18.94
N GLU A 101 -10.97 -5.31 -17.89
CA GLU A 101 -10.97 -6.00 -16.60
C GLU A 101 -11.37 -7.48 -16.75
N GLU A 102 -12.41 -7.79 -17.55
CA GLU A 102 -12.83 -9.18 -17.78
C GLU A 102 -11.73 -10.04 -18.43
N ALA A 103 -11.06 -9.53 -19.46
CA ALA A 103 -9.99 -10.28 -20.16
C ALA A 103 -8.74 -10.44 -19.28
N LEU A 104 -8.43 -9.41 -18.48
CA LEU A 104 -7.31 -9.39 -17.55
C LEU A 104 -7.52 -10.36 -16.38
N ASP A 105 -8.69 -10.37 -15.78
CA ASP A 105 -9.02 -11.25 -14.67
C ASP A 105 -8.93 -12.72 -15.10
N ILE A 106 -9.48 -13.06 -16.28
CA ILE A 106 -9.40 -14.42 -16.82
C ILE A 106 -7.94 -14.83 -17.06
N THR A 107 -7.12 -13.89 -17.56
CA THR A 107 -5.69 -14.11 -17.80
C THR A 107 -4.93 -14.36 -16.49
N LYS A 108 -5.14 -13.49 -15.50
CA LYS A 108 -4.51 -13.60 -14.19
C LYS A 108 -4.89 -14.89 -13.48
N ASP A 109 -6.18 -15.22 -13.43
CA ASP A 109 -6.68 -16.42 -12.76
C ASP A 109 -6.09 -17.70 -13.36
N PHE A 110 -6.04 -17.80 -14.71
CA PHE A 110 -5.49 -18.98 -15.37
C PHE A 110 -3.97 -19.11 -15.16
N ILE A 111 -3.23 -18.00 -15.21
CA ILE A 111 -1.78 -18.02 -14.97
C ILE A 111 -1.48 -18.42 -13.53
N ASN A 112 -2.20 -17.88 -12.56
CA ASN A 112 -2.08 -18.24 -11.15
C ASN A 112 -2.39 -19.72 -10.92
N GLU A 113 -3.43 -20.27 -11.56
CA GLU A 113 -3.73 -21.71 -11.50
C GLU A 113 -2.56 -22.56 -12.03
N ILE A 114 -1.88 -22.13 -13.10
CA ILE A 114 -0.69 -22.83 -13.60
C ILE A 114 0.51 -22.68 -12.64
N GLU A 115 0.70 -21.53 -12.02
CA GLU A 115 1.79 -21.29 -11.06
C GLU A 115 1.66 -22.13 -9.80
N ASP A 116 0.44 -22.27 -9.30
CA ASP A 116 0.12 -23.15 -8.19
C ASP A 116 0.44 -24.61 -8.53
N LEU A 117 0.25 -25.03 -9.79
CA LEU A 117 0.65 -26.36 -10.26
C LEU A 117 2.18 -26.52 -10.34
N ILE A 118 2.89 -25.49 -10.78
CA ILE A 118 4.37 -25.47 -10.84
C ILE A 118 4.99 -25.51 -9.43
N ASN A 119 4.31 -24.95 -8.42
CA ASN A 119 4.80 -24.85 -7.05
C ASN A 119 4.95 -26.20 -6.31
N ILE A 120 4.50 -27.32 -6.88
CA ILE A 120 4.70 -28.66 -6.27
C ILE A 120 6.15 -29.17 -6.44
N GLU A 121 6.85 -28.79 -7.52
CA GLU A 121 8.26 -29.17 -7.72
C GLU A 121 9.24 -28.09 -7.24
N ASN A 122 8.83 -26.82 -7.32
CA ASN A 122 9.60 -25.68 -6.80
C ASN A 122 9.59 -25.55 -5.27
N ALA A 123 8.68 -26.20 -4.53
CA ALA A 123 8.69 -26.23 -3.07
C ALA A 123 10.00 -26.82 -2.47
N LYS A 124 10.64 -27.80 -3.15
CA LYS A 124 11.92 -28.37 -2.70
C LYS A 124 13.13 -27.51 -3.05
N LYS A 125 13.11 -26.80 -4.19
CA LYS A 125 14.13 -25.80 -4.56
C LYS A 125 14.02 -24.53 -3.71
N ARG A 126 12.80 -24.10 -3.35
CA ARG A 126 12.52 -22.98 -2.43
C ARG A 126 12.99 -23.25 -1.00
N LEU A 127 13.04 -24.51 -0.54
CA LEU A 127 13.68 -24.86 0.73
C LEU A 127 15.21 -24.65 0.74
N GLN A 128 15.88 -24.77 -0.41
CA GLN A 128 17.32 -24.48 -0.54
C GLN A 128 17.60 -22.99 -0.81
N ILE A 129 16.81 -22.33 -1.66
CA ILE A 129 16.96 -20.89 -1.93
C ILE A 129 16.51 -20.06 -0.72
N GLY A 130 15.47 -20.48 0.00
CA GLY A 130 15.05 -19.85 1.26
C GLY A 130 16.14 -19.88 2.32
N TYR A 131 16.98 -20.93 2.39
CA TYR A 131 18.13 -20.96 3.29
C TYR A 131 19.23 -19.97 2.89
N TYR A 132 19.51 -19.83 1.58
CA TYR A 132 20.49 -18.86 1.09
C TYR A 132 19.97 -17.41 1.12
N TYR A 133 18.68 -17.20 0.91
CA TYR A 133 18.03 -15.90 1.02
C TYR A 133 17.90 -15.47 2.48
N ASP A 134 17.50 -16.36 3.41
CA ASP A 134 17.54 -16.05 4.84
C ASP A 134 18.97 -15.80 5.32
N TYR A 135 19.99 -16.55 4.86
CA TYR A 135 21.37 -16.29 5.25
C TYR A 135 21.88 -14.95 4.70
N ALA A 136 21.60 -14.63 3.43
CA ALA A 136 22.00 -13.37 2.80
C ALA A 136 21.21 -12.18 3.34
N GLN A 137 19.91 -12.33 3.60
CA GLN A 137 19.03 -11.30 4.15
C GLN A 137 19.30 -11.08 5.64
N ASN A 138 19.59 -12.12 6.43
CA ASN A 138 20.04 -11.94 7.82
C ASN A 138 21.44 -11.34 7.88
N THR A 139 22.35 -11.67 6.97
CA THR A 139 23.69 -11.04 6.92
C THR A 139 23.60 -9.59 6.44
N TYR A 140 22.78 -9.32 5.43
CA TYR A 140 22.49 -7.97 4.93
C TYR A 140 21.76 -7.14 5.96
N LEU A 141 20.74 -7.67 6.65
CA LEU A 141 20.07 -7.01 7.76
C LEU A 141 21.02 -6.82 8.93
N LYS A 142 21.90 -7.77 9.27
CA LYS A 142 22.92 -7.52 10.30
C LYS A 142 23.86 -6.39 9.92
N VAL A 143 24.39 -6.40 8.70
CA VAL A 143 25.31 -5.34 8.22
C VAL A 143 24.58 -4.01 8.00
N LYS A 144 23.32 -4.03 7.58
CA LYS A 144 22.46 -2.86 7.36
C LYS A 144 22.00 -2.29 8.69
N THR A 145 21.63 -3.12 9.66
CA THR A 145 21.29 -2.69 11.01
C THR A 145 22.55 -2.27 11.78
N ASP A 146 23.70 -2.92 11.59
CA ASP A 146 24.98 -2.48 12.17
C ASP A 146 25.45 -1.17 11.53
N LYS A 147 25.19 -0.95 10.22
CA LYS A 147 25.46 0.33 9.52
C LYS A 147 24.43 1.41 9.81
N GLU A 148 23.15 1.08 9.95
CA GLU A 148 22.08 2.01 10.33
C GLU A 148 22.24 2.38 11.81
N ILE A 149 22.71 1.48 12.67
CA ILE A 149 23.14 1.80 14.04
C ILE A 149 24.43 2.61 14.03
N GLU A 150 25.39 2.36 13.13
CA GLU A 150 26.59 3.23 12.98
C GLU A 150 26.27 4.60 12.38
N GLU A 151 25.29 4.70 11.48
CA GLU A 151 24.83 5.94 10.84
C GLU A 151 23.88 6.72 11.76
N GLU A 152 23.02 6.05 12.53
CA GLU A 152 22.26 6.65 13.65
C GLU A 152 23.22 7.11 14.75
N LYS A 153 24.26 6.33 15.08
CA LYS A 153 25.32 6.79 16.01
C LYS A 153 26.14 7.95 15.45
N LYS A 154 26.42 7.99 14.14
CA LYS A 154 27.10 9.14 13.51
C LYS A 154 26.21 10.37 13.38
N LEU A 155 24.90 10.19 13.23
CA LEU A 155 23.92 11.28 13.25
C LEU A 155 23.65 11.76 14.69
N GLU A 156 23.74 10.89 15.70
CA GLU A 156 23.82 11.25 17.12
C GLU A 156 25.15 11.93 17.49
N GLU A 157 26.25 11.64 16.76
CA GLU A 157 27.56 12.27 16.96
C GLU A 157 27.75 13.60 16.20
N GLU A 158 26.88 13.96 15.24
CA GLU A 158 26.91 15.24 14.49
C GLU A 158 25.67 16.15 14.68
N GLY A 159 24.63 15.69 15.38
CA GLY A 159 23.70 16.59 16.04
C GLY A 159 24.32 16.98 17.38
N ASP A 160 24.47 18.27 17.65
CA ASP A 160 24.68 18.73 19.02
C ASP A 160 23.70 17.96 19.93
N GLU A 161 24.21 17.30 20.97
CA GLU A 161 23.42 16.77 22.08
C GLU A 161 22.65 17.96 22.71
N GLU A 162 21.63 18.49 22.05
CA GLU A 162 20.46 18.96 22.76
C GLU A 162 19.84 17.71 23.33
N GLU A 163 20.33 17.37 24.52
CA GLU A 163 19.65 16.59 25.54
C GLU A 163 18.15 16.69 25.25
N ILE A 164 17.56 15.65 24.65
CA ILE A 164 16.12 15.46 24.75
C ILE A 164 15.98 15.27 26.24
N VAL A 165 15.79 16.38 26.96
CA VAL A 165 15.59 16.39 28.39
C VAL A 165 14.49 15.38 28.57
N GLU A 166 14.84 14.27 29.23
CA GLU A 166 13.91 13.24 29.62
C GLU A 166 12.96 13.93 30.59
N THR A 167 11.99 14.65 30.01
CA THR A 167 11.04 15.49 30.73
C THR A 167 10.03 14.50 31.25
N GLY A 168 10.33 13.97 32.45
CA GLY A 168 9.54 12.98 33.15
C GLY A 168 8.06 13.24 32.96
N SER A 169 7.33 12.26 32.42
CA SER A 169 5.89 12.30 32.15
C SER A 169 5.35 13.70 31.78
N ILE A 170 5.44 14.10 30.50
CA ILE A 170 4.79 15.33 30.00
C ILE A 170 3.36 15.42 30.55
N SER A 171 3.08 16.52 31.24
CA SER A 171 1.81 16.69 31.95
C SER A 171 0.61 16.65 31.00
N ILE A 172 -0.56 16.21 31.49
CA ILE A 172 -1.80 16.23 30.70
C ILE A 172 -2.08 17.63 30.14
N ALA A 173 -1.75 18.68 30.90
CA ALA A 173 -1.88 20.06 30.44
C ALA A 173 -0.97 20.38 29.24
N MET A 174 0.32 20.04 29.31
CA MET A 174 1.26 20.23 28.19
C MET A 174 0.83 19.46 26.94
N LYS A 175 0.36 18.22 27.09
CA LYS A 175 -0.19 17.44 25.96
C LYS A 175 -1.39 18.12 25.31
N VAL A 176 -2.24 18.80 26.09
CA VAL A 176 -3.35 19.59 25.55
C VAL A 176 -2.86 20.86 24.84
N ILE A 177 -1.80 21.52 25.35
CA ILE A 177 -1.16 22.69 24.70
C ILE A 177 -0.58 22.27 23.34
N TYR A 178 0.12 21.12 23.27
CA TYR A 178 0.61 20.55 22.01
C TYR A 178 -0.51 20.41 20.97
N LEU A 179 -1.64 19.81 21.36
CA LEU A 179 -2.78 19.62 20.46
C LEU A 179 -3.42 20.95 20.00
N GLU A 180 -3.39 21.99 20.84
CA GLU A 180 -3.84 23.33 20.46
C GLU A 180 -2.87 23.98 19.47
N ARG A 181 -1.56 23.97 19.76
CA ARG A 181 -0.52 24.59 18.93
C ARG A 181 -0.41 23.94 17.55
N LEU A 182 -0.55 22.62 17.49
CA LEU A 182 -0.60 21.86 16.22
C LEU A 182 -1.92 22.07 15.46
N GLY A 183 -2.89 22.80 16.02
CA GLY A 183 -4.18 23.11 15.37
C GLY A 183 -5.18 21.95 15.37
N ILE A 184 -4.92 20.87 16.12
CA ILE A 184 -5.77 19.67 16.16
C ILE A 184 -7.11 19.98 16.84
N ILE A 185 -7.11 20.77 17.92
CA ILE A 185 -8.35 21.16 18.60
C ILE A 185 -9.23 22.03 17.69
N GLU A 186 -8.65 23.03 17.03
CA GLU A 186 -9.36 23.89 16.07
C GLU A 186 -9.90 23.08 14.87
N LEU A 187 -9.11 22.12 14.36
CA LEU A 187 -9.54 21.21 13.30
C LEU A 187 -10.78 20.40 13.72
N LEU A 188 -10.76 19.80 14.92
CA LEU A 188 -11.86 18.98 15.40
C LEU A 188 -13.11 19.81 15.69
N LYS A 189 -12.97 21.02 16.21
CA LYS A 189 -14.09 21.92 16.53
C LYS A 189 -15.03 22.17 15.34
N ASN A 190 -14.50 22.09 14.11
CA ASN A 190 -15.28 22.33 12.89
C ASN A 190 -15.92 21.06 12.30
N LYS A 191 -15.76 19.88 12.93
CA LYS A 191 -16.28 18.60 12.43
C LYS A 191 -17.39 18.04 13.33
N LYS A 192 -18.45 17.46 12.76
CA LYS A 192 -19.41 16.62 13.52
C LYS A 192 -18.70 15.33 13.98
N PRO A 193 -18.98 14.79 15.18
CA PRO A 193 -19.91 15.29 16.20
C PRO A 193 -19.29 16.31 17.18
N PHE A 194 -18.04 16.72 16.98
CA PHE A 194 -17.28 17.53 17.93
C PHE A 194 -17.74 18.99 17.99
N ASN A 195 -18.28 19.52 16.88
CA ASN A 195 -18.85 20.85 16.79
C ASN A 195 -20.11 21.04 17.67
N THR A 196 -20.83 19.97 18.00
CA THR A 196 -22.02 19.98 18.86
C THR A 196 -21.80 19.33 20.23
N SER A 197 -20.76 18.51 20.39
CA SER A 197 -20.48 17.77 21.62
C SER A 197 -19.02 17.89 22.04
N ARG A 198 -18.76 18.78 23.01
CA ARG A 198 -17.45 18.89 23.68
C ARG A 198 -17.04 17.59 24.37
N ASN A 199 -18.01 16.83 24.88
CA ASN A 199 -17.78 15.50 25.47
C ASN A 199 -17.25 14.49 24.44
N SER A 200 -17.76 14.52 23.20
CA SER A 200 -17.26 13.66 22.13
C SER A 200 -15.81 13.98 21.78
N MET A 201 -15.45 15.27 21.77
CA MET A 201 -14.07 15.70 21.53
C MET A 201 -13.15 15.27 22.68
N ALA A 202 -13.58 15.48 23.93
CA ALA A 202 -12.83 15.05 25.11
C ALA A 202 -12.57 13.53 25.11
N LYS A 203 -13.56 12.71 24.74
CA LYS A 203 -13.39 11.24 24.63
C LYS A 203 -12.28 10.84 23.65
N VAL A 204 -12.23 11.46 22.48
CA VAL A 204 -11.21 11.15 21.46
C VAL A 204 -9.83 11.66 21.89
N LEU A 205 -9.74 12.92 22.33
CA LEU A 205 -8.47 13.50 22.77
C LEU A 205 -7.88 12.77 23.98
N SER A 206 -8.72 12.28 24.89
CA SER A 206 -8.27 11.44 26.01
C SER A 206 -7.60 10.14 25.57
N ARG A 207 -8.03 9.54 24.44
CA ARG A 207 -7.39 8.35 23.89
C ARG A 207 -6.02 8.68 23.30
N ILE A 208 -5.90 9.80 22.61
CA ILE A 208 -4.63 10.28 22.03
C ILE A 208 -3.62 10.62 23.14
N ILE A 209 -4.06 11.33 24.18
CA ILE A 209 -3.22 11.78 25.30
C ILE A 209 -2.80 10.61 26.21
N GLY A 210 -3.60 9.54 26.26
CA GLY A 210 -3.45 8.45 27.22
C GLY A 210 -3.93 8.81 28.63
N ALA A 211 -5.00 9.60 28.75
CA ALA A 211 -5.53 10.11 30.02
C ALA A 211 -7.04 9.86 30.19
N LYS A 212 -7.56 10.00 31.41
CA LYS A 212 -8.99 9.90 31.68
C LYS A 212 -9.75 11.12 31.13
N VAL A 213 -10.96 10.91 30.61
CA VAL A 213 -11.84 11.98 30.10
C VAL A 213 -12.08 13.08 31.12
N VAL A 214 -12.29 12.71 32.38
CA VAL A 214 -12.49 13.64 33.49
C VAL A 214 -11.30 14.58 33.74
N SER A 215 -10.11 14.21 33.28
CA SER A 215 -8.88 15.01 33.42
C SER A 215 -8.64 15.92 32.21
N VAL A 216 -9.06 15.52 31.01
CA VAL A 216 -8.88 16.30 29.77
C VAL A 216 -10.01 17.30 29.54
N GLN A 217 -11.25 16.92 29.88
CA GLN A 217 -12.43 17.72 29.58
C GLN A 217 -12.43 19.14 30.20
N PRO A 218 -11.97 19.36 31.45
CA PRO A 218 -11.90 20.72 32.01
C PRO A 218 -10.93 21.64 31.26
N LEU A 219 -9.77 21.10 30.84
CA LEU A 219 -8.73 21.83 30.10
C LEU A 219 -9.19 22.16 28.67
N LEU A 220 -9.88 21.22 28.04
CA LEU A 220 -10.46 21.43 26.72
C LEU A 220 -11.56 22.49 26.77
N ASN A 221 -12.40 22.45 27.79
CA ASN A 221 -13.50 23.40 27.94
C ASN A 221 -13.00 24.84 28.09
N SER A 222 -11.93 25.08 28.86
CA SER A 222 -11.35 26.42 29.07
C SER A 222 -10.75 27.02 27.80
N ILE A 223 -10.07 26.20 26.97
CA ILE A 223 -9.61 26.61 25.63
C ILE A 223 -10.81 26.96 24.73
N LEU A 224 -11.80 26.06 24.64
CA LEU A 224 -12.94 26.23 23.74
C LEU A 224 -13.87 27.39 24.14
N SER A 225 -13.96 27.72 25.43
CA SER A 225 -14.73 28.86 25.93
C SER A 225 -13.99 30.19 25.82
N LYS A 226 -12.71 30.19 25.41
CA LYS A 226 -11.82 31.37 25.41
C LYS A 226 -11.78 32.05 26.78
N ASP A 227 -11.91 31.29 27.85
CA ASP A 227 -11.86 31.81 29.21
C ASP A 227 -10.39 31.97 29.60
N THR A 228 -9.86 33.17 29.36
CA THR A 228 -8.45 33.54 29.59
C THR A 228 -8.14 33.71 31.07
N ASP A 229 -9.14 33.83 31.94
CA ASP A 229 -8.93 34.08 33.38
C ASP A 229 -9.08 32.80 34.23
N SER A 230 -9.54 31.70 33.62
CA SER A 230 -9.70 30.43 34.31
C SER A 230 -8.35 29.83 34.75
N ARG A 231 -8.21 29.53 36.04
CA ARG A 231 -7.07 28.78 36.60
C ARG A 231 -6.86 27.40 35.95
N HIS A 232 -7.88 26.88 35.26
CA HIS A 232 -7.85 25.60 34.55
C HIS A 232 -7.57 25.73 33.06
N ASN A 233 -7.29 26.93 32.54
CA ASN A 233 -6.82 27.09 31.18
C ASN A 233 -5.35 26.67 31.09
N PRO A 234 -5.01 25.61 30.34
CA PRO A 234 -3.63 25.16 30.25
C PRO A 234 -2.71 26.21 29.57
N LEU A 235 -3.28 27.12 28.76
CA LEU A 235 -2.54 28.21 28.12
C LEU A 235 -2.15 29.34 29.09
N ASN A 236 -2.71 29.37 30.30
CA ASN A 236 -2.35 30.36 31.32
C ASN A 236 -1.07 29.98 32.08
N SER A 237 -0.57 28.75 31.89
CA SER A 237 0.70 28.34 32.44
C SER A 237 1.81 28.75 31.47
N GLU A 238 2.29 30.00 31.59
CA GLU A 238 3.37 30.55 30.74
C GLU A 238 4.53 29.57 30.62
N LYS A 239 4.97 29.00 31.75
CA LYS A 239 6.02 27.98 31.80
C LYS A 239 5.73 26.77 30.90
N ASN A 240 4.51 26.24 30.93
CA ASN A 240 4.19 25.06 30.11
C ASN A 240 4.02 25.40 28.63
N VAL A 241 3.57 26.62 28.34
CA VAL A 241 3.42 27.10 26.97
C VAL A 241 4.80 27.31 26.35
N GLU A 242 5.69 28.00 27.05
CA GLU A 242 7.07 28.26 26.61
C GLU A 242 7.81 26.96 26.32
N ILE A 243 7.75 25.98 27.24
CA ILE A 243 8.37 24.66 27.01
C ILE A 243 7.84 23.98 25.75
N VAL A 244 6.52 24.02 25.51
CA VAL A 244 5.92 23.37 24.34
C VAL A 244 6.27 24.13 23.05
N ASP A 245 6.28 25.46 23.12
CA ASP A 245 6.60 26.31 21.98
C ASP A 245 8.07 26.15 21.57
N ASP A 246 9.00 26.15 22.52
CA ASP A 246 10.43 25.92 22.29
C ASP A 246 10.67 24.53 21.69
N GLN A 247 10.02 23.50 22.22
CA GLN A 247 10.13 22.13 21.68
C GLN A 247 9.63 22.03 20.23
N LEU A 248 8.54 22.73 19.90
CA LEU A 248 8.02 22.76 18.53
C LEU A 248 8.93 23.57 17.58
N ILE A 249 9.47 24.70 18.03
CA ILE A 249 10.40 25.51 17.25
C ILE A 249 11.69 24.73 16.95
N ASN A 250 12.23 24.02 17.94
CA ASN A 250 13.48 23.26 17.79
C ASN A 250 13.38 22.14 16.75
N ILE A 251 12.18 21.58 16.52
CA ILE A 251 11.94 20.60 15.45
C ILE A 251 11.54 21.25 14.10
N GLY A 252 11.65 22.57 13.98
CA GLY A 252 11.37 23.32 12.76
C GLY A 252 9.89 23.63 12.51
N PHE A 253 9.02 23.56 13.53
CA PHE A 253 7.60 23.91 13.40
C PHE A 253 7.38 25.42 13.50
N ASP A 254 6.80 26.02 12.45
CA ASP A 254 6.44 27.45 12.43
C ASP A 254 5.15 27.70 13.24
N LEU A 255 5.32 28.21 14.46
CA LEU A 255 4.22 28.63 15.31
C LEU A 255 3.57 29.90 14.71
N LYS A 256 2.48 29.71 13.96
CA LYS A 256 1.65 30.83 13.52
C LYS A 256 1.16 31.62 14.73
N LYS A 257 1.68 32.84 14.91
CA LYS A 257 1.14 33.81 15.87
C LYS A 257 -0.30 34.11 15.46
N LYS A 258 -1.26 33.69 16.29
CA LYS A 258 -2.64 34.20 16.25
C LYS A 258 -2.71 35.54 16.97
#